data_AF-A0A3P3VUJ1-F1
#
_entry.id   AF-A0A3P3VUJ1-F1
#
_cell.length_a   1.000
_cell.length_b   1.000
_cell.length_c   1.000
_cell.angle_alpha   90.00
_cell.angle_beta   90.00
_cell.angle_gamma   90.00
#
_symmetry.space_group_name_H-M   'P 1'
#
loop_
_entity.id
_entity.type
_entity.pdbx_description
1 polymer ?
#
loop_
_entity_poly.entity_id
_entity_poly.type
_entity_poly.pdbx_seq_one_letter_code
_entity_poly.pdbx_strand_id
1 'polypeptide(L)'
;MLISEAESIAHDLHSFDETETAQWVLDCSEEELVRVCSVADWLLYNGPKSPSGNSMMILKALALAAVYVHEGEPRELRRKRRRILEEPKLQGGRLPNWELQRSLPKDYGVGDNAREFWQTD
;
A
#
# COMPACT_ATOMS: atom_id res chain seq x y z
N MET A 1 9.52 4.49 -7.32
CA MET A 1 8.27 4.77 -6.61
C MET A 1 7.13 4.26 -7.44
N LEU A 2 6.34 3.38 -6.84
CA LEU A 2 5.12 2.83 -7.40
C LEU A 2 4.10 3.95 -7.64
N ILE A 3 3.17 3.74 -8.57
CA ILE A 3 2.03 4.63 -8.82
C ILE A 3 0.79 3.75 -8.94
N SER A 4 -0.25 4.09 -8.18
CA SER A 4 -1.55 3.43 -8.27
C SER A 4 -2.65 4.43 -7.91
N GLU A 5 -3.83 4.24 -8.50
CA GLU A 5 -5.00 5.05 -8.23
C GLU A 5 -5.61 4.69 -6.88
N ALA A 6 -6.12 5.67 -6.14
CA ALA A 6 -6.76 5.45 -4.84
C ALA A 6 -7.88 4.38 -4.91
N GLU A 7 -8.65 4.37 -6.00
CA GLU A 7 -9.76 3.46 -6.24
C GLU A 7 -9.29 2.02 -6.51
N SER A 8 -8.14 1.87 -7.19
CA SER A 8 -7.51 0.57 -7.38
C SER A 8 -7.02 0.02 -6.04
N ILE A 9 -6.40 0.87 -5.21
CA ILE A 9 -5.95 0.50 -3.86
C ILE A 9 -7.14 0.12 -2.98
N ALA A 10 -8.24 0.89 -3.02
CA ALA A 10 -9.46 0.61 -2.27
C ALA A 10 -10.08 -0.75 -2.65
N HIS A 11 -10.13 -1.08 -3.95
CA HIS A 11 -10.60 -2.38 -4.41
C HIS A 11 -9.73 -3.53 -3.88
N ASP A 12 -8.41 -3.39 -3.96
CA ASP A 12 -7.47 -4.38 -3.46
C ASP A 12 -7.62 -4.56 -1.94
N LEU A 13 -7.79 -3.48 -1.17
CA LEU A 13 -8.04 -3.51 0.27
C LEU A 13 -9.32 -4.29 0.62
N HIS A 14 -10.41 -4.12 -0.13
CA HIS A 14 -11.61 -4.94 0.06
C HIS A 14 -11.35 -6.44 -0.17
N SER A 15 -10.46 -6.80 -1.09
CA SER A 15 -10.09 -8.20 -1.30
C SER A 15 -9.39 -8.83 -0.07
N PHE A 16 -8.79 -7.99 0.78
CA PHE A 16 -8.12 -8.37 2.02
C PHE A 16 -8.95 -8.13 3.29
N ASP A 17 -10.21 -7.73 3.17
CA ASP A 17 -11.12 -7.41 4.28
C ASP A 17 -10.74 -6.15 5.08
N GLU A 18 -9.99 -5.23 4.44
CA GLU A 18 -9.54 -3.95 5.00
C GLU A 18 -10.52 -2.83 4.63
N THR A 19 -11.82 -3.02 4.89
CA THR A 19 -12.91 -2.13 4.45
C THR A 19 -12.77 -0.69 4.97
N GLU A 20 -12.27 -0.51 6.19
CA GLU A 20 -12.09 0.81 6.80
C GLU A 20 -11.00 1.61 6.07
N THR A 21 -9.83 0.99 5.89
CA THR A 21 -8.72 1.56 5.12
C THR A 21 -9.11 1.78 3.65
N ALA A 22 -9.95 0.91 3.07
CA ALA A 22 -10.47 1.07 1.72
C ALA A 22 -11.32 2.34 1.56
N GLN A 23 -12.14 2.67 2.56
CA GLN A 23 -12.88 3.94 2.56
C GLN A 23 -11.94 5.12 2.77
N TRP A 24 -11.01 5.01 3.73
CA TRP A 24 -10.06 6.08 4.02
C TRP A 24 -9.21 6.47 2.80
N VAL A 25 -8.69 5.50 2.04
CA VAL A 25 -7.77 5.81 0.93
C VAL A 25 -8.45 6.61 -0.19
N LEU A 26 -9.76 6.50 -0.35
CA LEU A 26 -10.52 7.30 -1.32
C LEU A 26 -10.49 8.79 -0.94
N ASP A 27 -10.59 9.07 0.35
CA ASP A 27 -10.72 10.43 0.90
C ASP A 27 -9.41 11.01 1.47
N CYS A 28 -8.34 10.22 1.52
CA CYS A 28 -7.04 10.64 2.06
C CYS A 28 -6.43 11.80 1.25
N SER A 29 -5.59 12.58 1.91
CA SER A 29 -4.87 13.69 1.27
C SER A 29 -3.92 13.21 0.15
N GLU A 30 -3.51 14.13 -0.73
CA GLU A 30 -2.50 13.82 -1.75
C GLU A 30 -1.17 13.37 -1.14
N GLU A 31 -0.78 13.96 0.00
CA GLU A 31 0.46 13.60 0.70
C GLU A 31 0.39 12.17 1.24
N GLU A 32 -0.75 11.77 1.81
CA GLU A 32 -0.97 10.41 2.29
C GLU A 32 -0.96 9.41 1.13
N LEU A 33 -1.61 9.72 0.00
CA LEU A 33 -1.60 8.83 -1.16
C LEU A 33 -0.18 8.66 -1.75
N VAL A 34 0.61 9.74 -1.81
CA VAL A 34 2.03 9.68 -2.17
C VAL A 34 2.81 8.83 -1.16
N ARG A 35 2.54 8.99 0.14
CA ARG A 35 3.16 8.19 1.21
C ARG A 35 2.84 6.71 1.06
N VAL A 36 1.59 6.35 0.76
CA VAL A 36 1.18 4.95 0.49
C VAL A 36 1.98 4.37 -0.67
N CYS A 37 2.05 5.09 -1.78
CA CYS A 37 2.81 4.64 -2.96
C CYS A 37 4.31 4.49 -2.68
N SER A 38 4.88 5.39 -1.87
CA SER A 38 6.28 5.35 -1.42
C SER A 38 6.57 4.13 -0.54
N VAL A 39 5.77 3.92 0.51
CA VAL A 39 5.91 2.78 1.41
C VAL A 39 5.71 1.46 0.66
N ALA A 40 4.75 1.41 -0.28
CA ALA A 40 4.52 0.22 -1.10
C ALA A 40 5.74 -0.10 -2.00
N ASP A 41 6.36 0.91 -2.61
CA ASP A 41 7.61 0.75 -3.38
C ASP A 41 8.70 0.17 -2.49
N TRP A 42 8.87 0.70 -1.27
CA TRP A 42 9.85 0.19 -0.32
C TRP A 42 9.58 -1.27 0.08
N LEU A 43 8.32 -1.63 0.35
CA LEU A 43 7.88 -2.99 0.72
C LEU A 43 8.15 -4.03 -0.38
N LEU A 44 8.10 -3.63 -1.66
CA LEU A 44 8.41 -4.55 -2.76
C LEU A 44 9.86 -5.05 -2.73
N TYR A 45 10.78 -4.22 -2.23
CA TYR A 45 12.21 -4.55 -2.17
C TYR A 45 12.66 -5.04 -0.79
N ASN A 46 12.01 -4.57 0.28
CA ASN A 46 12.48 -4.73 1.66
C ASN A 46 11.46 -5.40 2.58
N GLY A 47 10.21 -5.59 2.13
CA GLY A 47 9.16 -6.18 2.94
C GLY A 47 9.28 -7.71 3.10
N PRO A 48 8.27 -8.35 3.73
CA PRO A 48 8.27 -9.78 4.00
C PRO A 48 8.52 -10.62 2.75
N LYS A 49 9.55 -11.46 2.81
CA LYS A 49 9.92 -12.38 1.74
C LYS A 49 9.03 -13.62 1.78
N SER A 50 8.63 -14.11 0.62
CA SER A 50 8.03 -15.45 0.56
C SER A 50 9.14 -16.50 0.71
N PRO A 51 8.87 -17.65 1.38
CA PRO A 51 9.82 -18.76 1.44
C PRO A 51 10.21 -19.31 0.06
N SER A 52 9.38 -19.05 -0.95
CA SER A 52 9.63 -19.47 -2.33
C SER A 52 10.56 -18.53 -3.11
N GLY A 53 11.00 -17.42 -2.52
CA GLY A 53 11.82 -16.40 -3.19
C GLY A 53 11.06 -15.55 -4.22
N ASN A 54 9.74 -15.64 -4.27
CA ASN A 54 8.93 -14.83 -5.17
C ASN A 54 8.79 -13.42 -4.61
N SER A 55 8.88 -12.41 -5.48
CA SER A 55 8.61 -11.02 -5.13
C SER A 55 7.17 -10.86 -4.63
N MET A 56 6.98 -9.93 -3.68
CA MET A 56 5.65 -9.58 -3.19
C MET A 56 4.76 -9.09 -4.33
N MET A 57 3.48 -9.47 -4.33
CA MET A 57 2.51 -8.92 -5.28
C MET A 57 2.33 -7.42 -5.01
N ILE A 58 2.38 -6.59 -6.07
CA ILE A 58 2.25 -5.13 -6.00
C ILE A 58 1.03 -4.70 -5.17
N LEU A 59 -0.13 -5.26 -5.47
CA LEU A 59 -1.37 -5.04 -4.72
C LEU A 59 -1.28 -5.38 -3.23
N LYS A 60 -0.48 -6.39 -2.84
CA LYS A 60 -0.28 -6.72 -1.42
C LYS A 60 0.60 -5.66 -0.75
N ALA A 61 1.62 -5.17 -1.45
CA ALA A 61 2.47 -4.08 -0.97
C ALA A 61 1.65 -2.79 -0.80
N LEU A 62 0.79 -2.46 -1.76
CA LEU A 62 -0.15 -1.32 -1.67
C LEU A 62 -1.11 -1.45 -0.49
N ALA A 63 -1.71 -2.63 -0.29
CA ALA A 63 -2.63 -2.86 0.82
C ALA A 63 -1.93 -2.73 2.19
N LEU A 64 -0.74 -3.31 2.35
CA LEU A 64 0.05 -3.20 3.58
C LEU A 64 0.45 -1.75 3.85
N ALA A 65 0.91 -1.04 2.81
CA ALA A 65 1.29 0.36 2.90
C ALA A 65 0.10 1.26 3.30
N ALA A 66 -1.07 1.05 2.68
CA ALA A 66 -2.27 1.82 2.98
C ALA A 66 -2.71 1.62 4.44
N VAL A 67 -2.71 0.37 4.92
CA VAL A 67 -3.01 0.07 6.34
C VAL A 67 -2.04 0.79 7.26
N TYR A 68 -0.74 0.72 6.98
CA TYR A 68 0.27 1.36 7.82
C TYR A 68 0.16 2.88 7.84
N VAL A 69 -0.03 3.52 6.68
CA VAL A 69 -0.18 4.99 6.62
C VAL A 69 -1.45 5.44 7.34
N HIS A 70 -2.55 4.68 7.20
CA HIS A 70 -3.81 4.97 7.86
C HIS A 70 -3.73 4.81 9.38
N GLU A 71 -3.14 3.71 9.86
CA GLU A 71 -3.16 3.34 11.29
C GLU A 71 -1.95 3.86 12.07
N GLY A 72 -0.88 4.27 11.39
CA GLY A 72 0.38 4.72 12.00
C GLY A 72 1.29 3.61 12.52
N GLU A 73 0.83 2.35 12.51
CA GLU A 73 1.56 1.19 13.03
C GLU A 73 1.59 0.03 12.03
N PRO A 74 2.74 -0.66 11.87
CA PRO A 74 2.85 -1.77 10.93
C PRO A 74 2.12 -3.00 11.48
N ARG A 75 1.36 -3.67 10.61
CA ARG A 75 0.74 -4.96 10.91
C ARG A 75 0.54 -5.78 9.64
N GLU A 76 0.23 -7.06 9.84
CA GLU A 76 -0.25 -7.92 8.77
C GLU A 76 -1.67 -7.53 8.32
N LEU A 77 -2.01 -7.85 7.06
CA LEU A 77 -3.37 -7.72 6.56
C LEU A 77 -4.32 -8.68 7.30
N ARG A 78 -5.57 -8.25 7.51
CA ARG A 78 -6.64 -9.06 8.12
C ARG A 78 -6.81 -10.42 7.44
N ARG A 79 -6.56 -10.48 6.12
CA ARG A 79 -6.50 -11.75 5.37
C ARG A 79 -5.15 -11.94 4.70
N LYS A 80 -4.61 -13.16 4.83
CA LYS A 80 -3.40 -13.58 4.08
C LYS A 80 -3.69 -13.84 2.59
N ARG A 81 -4.92 -14.20 2.26
CA ARG A 81 -5.36 -14.54 0.89
C ARG A 81 -6.52 -13.65 0.48
N ARG A 82 -6.41 -13.15 -0.76
CA ARG A 82 -7.44 -12.33 -1.40
C ARG A 82 -8.73 -13.09 -1.59
N ARG A 83 -9.83 -12.37 -1.47
CA ARG A 83 -11.13 -12.78 -2.00
C ARG A 83 -11.17 -12.45 -3.48
N ILE A 84 -11.84 -13.31 -4.26
CA ILE A 84 -12.18 -12.98 -5.64
C ILE A 84 -13.34 -12.00 -5.55
N LEU A 85 -13.10 -10.77 -5.98
CA LEU A 85 -14.12 -9.75 -6.18
C LEU A 85 -14.34 -9.57 -7.67
N GLU A 86 -15.49 -9.05 -8.07
CA GLU A 86 -15.68 -8.62 -9.45
C GLU A 86 -14.66 -7.52 -9.77
N GLU A 87 -14.12 -7.55 -10.99
CA GLU A 87 -13.22 -6.50 -11.45
C GLU A 87 -13.98 -5.18 -11.46
N PRO A 88 -13.42 -4.14 -10.82
CA PRO A 88 -14.11 -2.87 -10.74
C PRO A 88 -14.03 -2.22 -12.12
N LYS A 89 -15.17 -1.66 -12.58
CA LYS A 89 -15.18 -0.80 -13.77
C LYS A 89 -14.63 0.58 -13.38
N LEU A 90 -13.36 0.65 -13.03
CA LEU A 90 -12.70 1.91 -12.71
C LEU A 90 -12.50 2.69 -14.01
N GLN A 91 -13.07 3.90 -14.09
CA GLN A 91 -12.79 4.86 -15.15
C GLN A 91 -12.21 6.11 -14.51
N GLY A 92 -10.88 6.23 -14.54
CA GLY A 92 -10.16 7.44 -14.14
C GLY A 92 -10.14 7.70 -12.64
N GLY A 93 -9.32 6.93 -11.91
CA GLY A 93 -9.12 7.13 -10.47
C GLY A 93 -8.16 8.28 -10.12
N ARG A 94 -8.15 8.66 -8.84
CA ARG A 94 -7.26 9.69 -8.29
C ARG A 94 -5.83 9.16 -8.19
N LEU A 95 -4.93 9.75 -8.98
CA LEU A 95 -3.50 9.45 -8.95
C LEU A 95 -2.77 10.25 -7.85
N PRO A 96 -1.64 9.74 -7.32
CA PRO A 96 -0.77 10.51 -6.44
C PRO A 96 -0.20 11.75 -7.16
N ASN A 97 0.03 12.82 -6.42
CA ASN A 97 0.63 14.04 -6.95
C ASN A 97 2.08 13.77 -7.41
N TRP A 98 2.29 13.84 -8.72
CA TRP A 98 3.57 13.51 -9.37
C TRP A 98 4.71 14.45 -8.98
N GLU A 99 4.43 15.75 -8.84
CA GLU A 99 5.46 16.74 -8.49
C GLU A 99 5.95 16.52 -7.07
N LEU A 100 5.01 16.32 -6.14
CA LEU A 100 5.32 15.98 -4.75
C LEU A 100 6.12 14.67 -4.69
N GLN A 101 5.66 13.63 -5.40
CA GLN A 101 6.33 12.33 -5.45
C GLN A 101 7.80 12.43 -5.87
N ARG A 102 8.11 13.25 -6.88
CA ARG A 102 9.48 13.43 -7.38
C ARG A 102 10.41 14.19 -6.42
N SER A 103 9.86 15.00 -5.53
CA SER A 103 10.62 15.80 -4.57
C SER A 103 11.00 15.04 -3.30
N LEU A 104 10.37 13.89 -3.05
CA LEU A 104 10.50 13.12 -1.82
C LEU A 104 11.51 11.97 -1.95
N PRO A 105 12.14 11.54 -0.83
CA PRO A 105 13.02 10.38 -0.84
C PRO A 105 12.26 9.09 -1.17
N LYS A 106 12.99 8.06 -1.63
CA LYS A 106 12.38 6.78 -2.06
C LYS A 106 11.69 6.00 -0.94
N ASP A 107 12.13 6.20 0.30
CA ASP A 107 11.60 5.59 1.51
C ASP A 107 10.78 6.58 2.33
N TYR A 108 10.22 7.60 1.67
CA TYR A 108 9.32 8.55 2.31
C TYR A 108 8.16 7.85 3.01
N GLY A 109 7.95 8.20 4.28
CA GLY A 109 6.92 7.60 5.13
C GLY A 109 7.28 6.28 5.79
N VAL A 110 8.45 5.70 5.51
CA VAL A 110 8.89 4.44 6.13
C VAL A 110 9.58 4.73 7.47
N GLY A 111 8.84 4.58 8.57
CA GLY A 111 9.35 4.73 9.93
C GLY A 111 10.18 3.52 10.40
N ASP A 112 10.88 3.71 11.52
CA ASP A 112 11.70 2.65 12.13
C ASP A 112 10.86 1.45 12.55
N ASN A 113 9.64 1.68 13.05
CA ASN A 113 8.69 0.61 13.40
C ASN A 113 8.40 -0.31 12.20
N ALA A 114 8.15 0.25 11.01
CA ALA A 114 7.91 -0.51 9.80
C ALA A 114 9.15 -1.33 9.37
N ARG A 115 10.35 -0.76 9.54
CA ARG A 115 11.61 -1.47 9.26
C ARG A 115 11.78 -2.65 10.20
N GLU A 116 11.64 -2.43 11.50
CA GLU A 116 11.75 -3.47 12.52
C GLU A 116 10.74 -4.59 12.30
N PHE A 117 9.49 -4.26 11.98
CA PHE A 117 8.41 -5.24 11.81
C PHE A 117 8.56 -6.10 10.54
N TRP A 118 8.97 -5.50 9.41
CA TRP A 118 8.97 -6.18 8.11
C TRP A 118 10.34 -6.62 7.61
N GLN A 119 11.44 -6.11 8.18
CA GLN A 119 12.80 -6.56 7.87
C GLN A 119 13.33 -7.65 8.82
N THR A 120 12.54 -8.11 9.80
CA THR A 120 12.95 -9.25 10.62
C THR A 120 13.14 -10.51 9.76
N ASP A 121 14.34 -11.09 9.86
CA ASP A 121 14.84 -12.27 9.13
C ASP A 121 13.96 -13.53 9.25
#